data_AF-A0A822HHP6-F1
#
_entry.id   AF-A0A822HHP6-F1
#
_cell.length_a   1.000
_cell.length_b   1.000
_cell.length_c   1.000
_cell.angle_alpha   90.00
_cell.angle_beta   90.00
_cell.angle_gamma   90.00
#
_symmetry.space_group_name_H-M   'P 1'
#
loop_
_entity.id
_entity.type
_entity.pdbx_description
1 polymer ?
#
loop_
_entity_poly.entity_id
_entity_poly.type
_entity_poly.pdbx_seq_one_letter_code
_entity_poly.pdbx_strand_id
1 'polypeptide(L)'
;MINNEVQQITTNGKSEKKSSKCKKQNNHNYNDSSYVPDYLKVSNRIFKKMLISSLDGAKEIVKRLNSKEKINYIRQYAYLIHRLFYVQLQESQWEYYYDIGIQQNIWSGRVSKKWAAMNSMNYTYGRSKNLIEQRLKKIERQRQEASEALHNFGQQPLPQCISEMNPLLDFTK
;
A
#
# COMPACT_ATOMS: atom_id res chain seq x y z
N MET A 1 -33.13 -34.28 49.64
CA MET A 1 -31.79 -34.34 49.01
C MET A 1 -31.77 -35.55 48.11
N ILE A 2 -31.36 -35.30 46.87
CA ILE A 2 -31.55 -36.10 45.65
C ILE A 2 -30.44 -37.15 45.51
N ASN A 3 -30.73 -38.29 44.88
CA ASN A 3 -29.88 -39.11 43.98
C ASN A 3 -30.60 -40.47 43.76
N ASN A 4 -30.76 -41.06 42.58
CA ASN A 4 -30.43 -40.72 41.20
C ASN A 4 -31.35 -41.56 40.29
N GLU A 5 -31.84 -40.95 39.22
CA GLU A 5 -32.59 -41.57 38.11
C GLU A 5 -31.65 -42.46 37.28
N VAL A 6 -31.99 -43.74 37.06
CA VAL A 6 -32.81 -44.29 35.95
C VAL A 6 -32.16 -44.14 34.56
N GLN A 7 -31.57 -45.27 34.16
CA GLN A 7 -31.71 -46.03 32.91
C GLN A 7 -31.40 -45.40 31.55
N GLN A 8 -30.55 -46.14 30.84
CA GLN A 8 -30.31 -46.10 29.41
C GLN A 8 -31.51 -46.69 28.65
N ILE A 9 -31.96 -46.04 27.58
CA ILE A 9 -32.73 -46.66 26.50
C ILE A 9 -32.25 -46.15 25.12
N THR A 10 -31.87 -47.14 24.31
CA THR A 10 -31.74 -47.29 22.86
C THR A 10 -32.48 -46.32 21.91
N THR A 11 -31.92 -46.01 20.74
CA THR A 11 -32.23 -46.64 19.42
C THR A 11 -31.75 -45.86 18.18
N ASN A 12 -31.47 -46.67 17.16
CA ASN A 12 -31.14 -46.47 15.74
C ASN A 12 -31.72 -45.27 14.96
N GLY A 13 -30.83 -44.70 14.10
CA GLY A 13 -31.04 -44.67 12.64
C GLY A 13 -31.80 -43.48 12.04
N LYS A 14 -31.11 -42.70 11.19
CA LYS A 14 -31.56 -42.34 9.82
C LYS A 14 -30.59 -41.39 9.08
N SER A 15 -30.24 -41.84 7.88
CA SER A 15 -30.23 -41.08 6.62
C SER A 15 -29.23 -39.96 6.37
N GLU A 16 -28.45 -40.20 5.32
CA GLU A 16 -27.70 -39.29 4.49
C GLU A 16 -28.38 -37.93 4.20
N LYS A 17 -27.62 -36.84 4.34
CA LYS A 17 -27.71 -35.67 3.45
C LYS A 17 -26.32 -35.12 3.18
N LYS A 18 -25.89 -35.28 1.92
CA LYS A 18 -24.77 -34.56 1.29
C LYS A 18 -24.98 -33.05 1.48
N SER A 19 -24.00 -32.37 2.08
CA SER A 19 -23.75 -30.96 1.81
C SER A 19 -22.26 -30.68 1.95
N SER A 20 -21.62 -30.76 0.79
CA SER A 20 -20.37 -30.12 0.43
C SER A 20 -20.35 -28.65 0.89
N LYS A 21 -19.79 -28.38 2.06
CA LYS A 21 -19.17 -27.08 2.34
C LYS A 21 -17.67 -27.27 2.32
N CYS A 22 -17.14 -27.22 1.10
CA CYS A 22 -15.78 -26.83 0.83
C CYS A 22 -15.53 -25.54 1.61
N LYS A 23 -14.89 -25.64 2.78
CA LYS A 23 -14.38 -24.49 3.51
C LYS A 23 -13.33 -23.88 2.59
N LYS A 24 -13.76 -22.93 1.74
CA LYS A 24 -12.88 -21.92 1.19
C LYS A 24 -12.37 -21.14 2.39
N GLN A 25 -11.28 -21.64 2.96
CA GLN A 25 -10.34 -20.83 3.70
C GLN A 25 -9.92 -19.75 2.72
N ASN A 26 -10.59 -18.60 2.79
CA ASN A 26 -10.05 -17.36 2.26
C ASN A 26 -8.83 -17.03 3.12
N ASN A 27 -7.74 -17.77 2.88
CA ASN A 27 -6.40 -17.26 3.05
C ASN A 27 -6.26 -16.12 2.04
N HIS A 28 -6.86 -14.97 2.35
CA HIS A 28 -6.34 -13.71 1.86
C HIS A 28 -5.00 -13.54 2.54
N ASN A 29 -4.02 -14.20 1.95
CA ASN A 29 -2.62 -13.89 2.07
C ASN A 29 -2.50 -12.44 1.58
N TYR A 30 -2.71 -11.46 2.46
CA TYR A 30 -2.39 -10.04 2.23
C TYR A 30 -0.86 -9.84 2.24
N ASN A 31 -0.15 -10.79 1.64
CA ASN A 31 1.22 -10.64 1.25
C ASN A 31 1.18 -9.84 -0.05
N ASP A 32 1.49 -8.57 0.12
CA ASP A 32 2.21 -7.80 -0.89
C ASP A 32 1.44 -7.63 -2.21
N SER A 33 0.27 -6.99 -2.17
CA SER A 33 -0.17 -6.28 -3.36
C SER A 33 0.78 -5.09 -3.51
N SER A 34 1.87 -5.29 -4.24
CA SER A 34 2.67 -4.20 -4.78
C SER A 34 1.69 -3.30 -5.53
N TYR A 35 1.34 -2.17 -4.92
CA TYR A 35 0.43 -1.23 -5.54
C TYR A 35 1.11 -0.73 -6.82
N VAL A 36 0.55 -1.11 -7.97
CA VAL A 36 1.01 -0.69 -9.30
C VAL A 36 0.13 0.48 -9.72
N PRO A 37 0.66 1.71 -9.82
CA PRO A 37 -0.13 2.85 -10.23
C PRO A 37 -0.77 2.64 -11.61
N ASP A 38 -2.02 3.05 -11.77
CA ASP A 38 -2.77 2.78 -13.00
C ASP A 38 -2.16 3.44 -14.24
N TYR A 39 -1.42 4.54 -14.07
CA TYR A 39 -0.70 5.22 -15.17
C TYR A 39 0.41 4.36 -15.79
N LEU A 40 0.82 3.25 -15.16
CA LEU A 40 1.74 2.30 -15.77
C LEU A 40 1.10 1.48 -16.89
N LYS A 41 -0.23 1.36 -16.89
CA LYS A 41 -1.00 0.55 -17.84
C LYS A 41 -1.58 1.36 -19.01
N VAL A 42 -1.52 2.70 -18.93
CA VAL A 42 -2.10 3.57 -19.96
C VAL A 42 -1.14 3.76 -21.14
N SER A 43 -1.71 4.10 -22.30
CA SER A 43 -0.90 4.40 -23.50
C SER A 43 0.03 5.60 -23.29
N ASN A 44 1.12 5.66 -24.07
CA ASN A 44 2.03 6.81 -24.11
C ASN A 44 1.30 8.14 -24.33
N ARG A 45 0.25 8.15 -25.17
CA ARG A 45 -0.57 9.34 -25.43
C ARG A 45 -1.31 9.81 -24.18
N ILE A 46 -1.92 8.88 -23.44
CA ILE A 46 -2.65 9.20 -22.20
C ILE A 46 -1.65 9.64 -21.12
N PHE A 47 -0.54 8.94 -20.96
CA PHE A 47 0.49 9.30 -20.00
C PHE A 47 1.03 10.72 -20.23
N LYS A 48 1.30 11.10 -21.48
CA LYS A 48 1.69 12.48 -21.82
C LYS A 48 0.63 13.52 -21.46
N LYS A 49 -0.66 13.22 -21.69
CA LYS A 49 -1.76 14.11 -21.29
C LYS A 49 -1.82 14.27 -19.78
N MET A 50 -1.59 13.19 -19.02
CA MET A 50 -1.51 13.24 -17.56
C MET A 50 -0.35 14.16 -17.13
N LEU A 51 0.84 13.99 -17.70
CA LEU A 51 1.99 14.86 -17.40
C LEU A 51 1.70 16.35 -17.66
N ILE A 52 1.07 16.69 -18.78
CA ILE A 52 0.67 18.08 -19.10
C ILE A 52 -0.33 18.62 -18.07
N SER A 53 -1.20 17.77 -17.54
CA SER A 53 -2.26 18.18 -16.60
C SER A 53 -1.76 18.25 -15.15
N SER A 54 -0.70 17.51 -14.82
CA SER A 54 -0.16 17.40 -13.46
C SER A 54 1.01 18.35 -13.17
N LEU A 55 1.63 18.92 -14.20
CA LEU A 55 2.82 19.76 -14.07
C LEU A 55 2.60 21.08 -14.82
N ASP A 56 2.56 22.18 -14.07
CA ASP A 56 2.51 23.51 -14.65
C ASP A 56 3.72 23.74 -15.56
N GLY A 57 3.47 24.27 -16.77
CA GLY A 57 4.53 24.49 -17.77
C GLY A 57 5.04 23.21 -18.48
N ALA A 58 4.49 22.02 -18.21
CA ALA A 58 5.03 20.79 -18.79
C ALA A 58 4.77 20.59 -20.29
N LYS A 59 4.04 21.48 -20.96
CA LYS A 59 3.82 21.40 -22.42
C LYS A 59 5.14 21.31 -23.20
N GLU A 60 6.13 22.12 -22.84
CA GLU A 60 7.44 22.11 -23.51
C GLU A 60 8.25 20.85 -23.19
N ILE A 61 8.17 20.35 -21.95
CA ILE A 61 8.83 19.10 -21.54
C ILE A 61 8.23 17.91 -22.30
N VAL A 62 6.90 17.84 -22.39
CA VAL A 62 6.19 16.73 -23.06
C VAL A 62 6.43 16.72 -24.57
N LYS A 63 6.61 17.88 -25.21
CA LYS A 63 7.02 17.95 -26.63
C LYS A 63 8.36 17.25 -26.87
N ARG A 64 9.30 17.38 -25.93
CA ARG A 64 10.64 16.76 -26.03
C ARG A 64 10.61 15.25 -25.79
N LEU A 65 9.55 14.69 -25.18
CA LEU A 65 9.34 13.23 -25.02
C LEU A 65 8.94 12.55 -26.33
N ASN A 66 9.71 12.75 -27.40
CA ASN A 66 9.38 12.32 -28.76
C ASN A 66 9.64 10.83 -29.03
N SER A 67 10.37 10.11 -28.16
CA SER A 67 10.65 8.69 -28.31
C SER A 67 9.96 7.84 -27.24
N LYS A 68 9.72 6.55 -27.55
CA LYS A 68 9.19 5.57 -26.59
C LYS A 68 10.12 5.38 -25.39
N GLU A 69 11.42 5.43 -25.61
CA GLU A 69 12.46 5.33 -24.59
C GLU A 69 12.39 6.47 -23.58
N LYS A 70 12.33 7.73 -24.04
CA LYS A 70 12.15 8.91 -23.18
C LYS A 70 10.90 8.81 -22.32
N ILE A 71 9.79 8.40 -22.93
CA ILE A 71 8.51 8.25 -22.21
C ILE A 71 8.61 7.14 -21.16
N ASN A 72 9.21 6.01 -21.50
CA ASN A 72 9.40 4.89 -20.59
C ASN A 72 10.31 5.28 -19.41
N TYR A 73 11.39 6.02 -19.67
CA TYR A 73 12.29 6.51 -18.63
C TYR A 73 11.55 7.42 -17.64
N ILE A 74 10.85 8.45 -18.12
CA ILE A 74 10.07 9.35 -17.25
C ILE A 74 8.98 8.58 -16.49
N ARG A 75 8.34 7.60 -17.13
CA ARG A 75 7.33 6.76 -16.47
C ARG A 75 7.94 5.92 -15.35
N GLN A 76 9.12 5.34 -15.56
CA GLN A 76 9.83 4.58 -14.54
C GLN A 76 10.28 5.48 -13.39
N TYR A 77 10.83 6.66 -13.71
CA TYR A 77 11.22 7.65 -12.72
C TYR A 77 10.03 8.11 -11.85
N ALA A 78 8.90 8.46 -12.48
CA ALA A 78 7.67 8.82 -11.79
C ALA A 78 7.16 7.68 -10.89
N TYR A 79 7.31 6.43 -11.31
CA TYR A 79 6.96 5.27 -10.49
C TYR A 79 7.84 5.13 -9.25
N LEU A 80 9.15 5.27 -9.38
CA LEU A 80 10.07 5.19 -8.25
C LEU A 80 9.80 6.30 -7.23
N ILE A 81 9.59 7.53 -7.71
CA ILE A 81 9.20 8.66 -6.86
C ILE A 81 7.87 8.37 -6.15
N HIS A 82 6.85 7.94 -6.89
CA HIS A 82 5.54 7.64 -6.32
C HIS A 82 5.63 6.54 -5.25
N ARG A 83 6.41 5.48 -5.51
CA ARG A 83 6.65 4.41 -4.53
C ARG A 83 7.27 4.97 -3.25
N LEU A 84 8.30 5.81 -3.36
CA LEU A 84 8.96 6.42 -2.21
C LEU A 84 7.98 7.27 -1.39
N PHE A 85 7.25 8.19 -2.04
CA PHE A 85 6.28 9.04 -1.37
C PHE A 85 5.14 8.25 -0.73
N TYR A 86 4.68 7.18 -1.39
CA TYR A 86 3.64 6.34 -0.82
C TYR A 86 4.11 5.63 0.45
N VAL A 87 5.35 5.13 0.48
CA VAL A 87 5.94 4.52 1.68
C VAL A 87 6.12 5.54 2.80
N GLN A 88 6.59 6.75 2.50
CA GLN A 88 6.70 7.84 3.49
C GLN A 88 5.33 8.24 4.06
N LEU A 89 4.30 8.31 3.22
CA LEU A 89 2.94 8.57 3.69
C LEU A 89 2.45 7.45 4.63
N GLN A 90 2.77 6.19 4.31
CA GLN A 90 2.45 5.07 5.21
C GLN A 90 3.18 5.21 6.54
N GLU A 91 4.47 5.53 6.52
CA GLU A 91 5.27 5.78 7.73
C GLU A 91 4.60 6.82 8.63
N SER A 92 4.36 8.03 8.11
CA SER A 92 3.71 9.11 8.86
C SER A 92 2.34 8.72 9.43
N GLN A 93 1.56 7.94 8.67
CA GLN A 93 0.26 7.46 9.12
C GLN A 93 0.38 6.48 10.31
N TRP A 94 1.38 5.60 10.30
CA TRP A 94 1.61 4.62 11.37
C TRP A 94 2.28 5.24 12.60
N GLU A 95 3.17 6.22 12.40
CA GLU A 95 3.73 7.04 13.48
C GLU A 95 2.62 7.81 14.19
N TYR A 96 1.71 8.45 13.43
CA TYR A 96 0.55 9.11 14.00
C TYR A 96 -0.31 8.18 14.88
N TYR A 97 -0.52 6.93 14.46
CA TYR A 97 -1.23 5.95 15.29
C TYR A 97 -0.45 5.52 16.54
N TYR A 98 0.87 5.50 16.46
CA TYR A 98 1.73 5.24 17.61
C TYR A 98 1.62 6.38 18.63
N ASP A 99 1.69 7.63 18.16
CA ASP A 99 1.58 8.83 19.00
C ASP A 99 0.22 8.92 19.69
N ILE A 100 -0.86 8.64 18.97
CA ILE A 100 -2.20 8.48 19.53
C ILE A 100 -2.21 7.46 20.68
N GLY A 101 -1.60 6.30 20.45
CA GLY A 101 -1.56 5.21 21.44
C GLY A 101 -0.87 5.64 22.72
N ILE A 102 0.20 6.45 22.60
CA ILE A 102 0.90 7.06 23.73
C ILE A 102 0.02 8.12 24.41
N GLN A 103 -0.41 9.14 23.66
CA GLN A 103 -1.06 10.33 24.21
C GLN A 103 -2.40 10.02 24.87
N GLN A 104 -3.18 9.12 24.27
CA GLN A 104 -4.50 8.75 24.77
C GLN A 104 -4.45 7.52 25.68
N ASN A 105 -3.28 6.87 25.81
CA ASN A 105 -3.10 5.58 26.46
C ASN A 105 -4.06 4.50 25.92
N ILE A 106 -4.29 4.51 24.60
CA ILE A 106 -5.20 3.58 23.92
C ILE A 106 -4.38 2.60 23.09
N TRP A 107 -4.02 1.49 23.71
CA TRP A 107 -3.45 0.34 23.01
C TRP A 107 -4.50 -0.76 22.91
N SER A 108 -4.84 -1.17 21.68
CA SER A 108 -5.73 -2.32 21.45
C SER A 108 -7.17 -2.19 22.03
N GLY A 109 -7.64 -0.97 22.30
CA GLY A 109 -8.98 -0.70 22.83
C GLY A 109 -10.01 -0.39 21.74
N ARG A 110 -11.31 -0.51 22.07
CA ARG A 110 -12.38 0.07 21.25
C ARG A 110 -12.39 1.58 21.46
N VAL A 111 -12.49 2.32 20.37
CA VAL A 111 -12.70 3.77 20.40
C VAL A 111 -14.10 4.09 19.91
N SER A 112 -14.63 5.26 20.27
CA SER A 112 -15.93 5.68 19.74
C SER A 112 -15.86 5.82 18.21
N LYS A 113 -16.97 5.54 17.51
CA LYS A 113 -17.03 5.67 16.04
C LYS A 113 -16.65 7.07 15.56
N LYS A 114 -17.11 8.10 16.28
CA LYS A 114 -16.78 9.51 15.99
C LYS A 114 -15.28 9.76 16.09
N TRP A 115 -14.65 9.29 17.16
CA TRP A 115 -13.23 9.45 17.37
C TRP A 115 -12.41 8.66 16.34
N ALA A 116 -12.82 7.43 16.02
CA ALA A 116 -12.20 6.65 14.96
C ALA A 116 -12.25 7.37 13.60
N ALA A 117 -13.41 7.93 13.24
CA ALA A 117 -13.57 8.68 12.00
C ALA A 117 -12.70 9.95 11.95
N MET A 118 -12.58 10.68 13.06
CA MET A 118 -11.72 11.88 13.16
C MET A 118 -10.24 11.58 12.98
N ASN A 119 -9.80 10.38 13.34
CA ASN A 119 -8.39 9.98 13.28
C ASN A 119 -8.13 8.97 12.14
N SER A 120 -9.06 8.77 11.21
CA SER A 120 -8.97 7.80 10.10
C SER A 120 -8.72 6.35 10.53
N MET A 121 -9.16 5.98 11.74
CA MET A 121 -8.98 4.66 12.35
C MET A 121 -10.22 3.77 12.21
N ASN A 122 -10.01 2.45 12.34
CA ASN A 122 -11.12 1.51 12.51
C ASN A 122 -11.60 1.53 13.97
N TYR A 123 -12.91 1.70 14.19
CA TYR A 123 -13.50 1.79 15.54
C TYR A 123 -13.56 0.44 16.28
N THR A 124 -13.51 -0.68 15.55
CA THR A 124 -13.77 -2.02 16.10
C THR A 124 -12.53 -2.64 16.74
N TYR A 125 -11.34 -2.26 16.27
CA TYR A 125 -10.06 -2.78 16.73
C TYR A 125 -9.04 -1.64 16.74
N GLY A 126 -8.77 -1.08 17.92
CA GLY A 126 -7.54 -0.32 18.12
C GLY A 126 -6.33 -1.17 17.69
N ARG A 127 -5.27 -0.53 17.21
CA ARG A 127 -4.06 -1.24 16.83
C ARG A 127 -3.23 -1.51 18.09
N SER A 128 -2.72 -2.73 18.24
CA SER A 128 -1.80 -3.02 19.35
C SER A 128 -0.44 -2.36 19.09
N LYS A 129 0.25 -1.99 20.16
CA LYS A 129 1.60 -1.42 20.09
C LYS A 129 2.53 -2.31 19.26
N ASN A 130 2.57 -3.60 19.59
CA ASN A 130 3.39 -4.59 18.90
C ASN A 130 3.10 -4.64 17.39
N LEU A 131 1.83 -4.53 16.97
CA LEU A 131 1.46 -4.52 15.56
C LEU A 131 1.97 -3.24 14.86
N ILE A 132 1.82 -2.08 15.50
CA ILE A 132 2.31 -0.81 14.94
C ILE A 132 3.84 -0.86 14.79
N GLU A 133 4.56 -1.29 15.82
CA GLU A 133 6.03 -1.40 15.78
C GLU A 133 6.52 -2.37 14.70
N GLN A 134 5.87 -3.53 14.56
CA GLN A 134 6.18 -4.47 13.48
C GLN A 134 5.93 -3.85 12.09
N ARG A 135 4.87 -3.06 11.95
CA ARG A 135 4.55 -2.36 10.70
C ARG A 135 5.57 -1.29 10.39
N LEU A 136 5.94 -0.46 11.36
CA LEU A 136 6.97 0.57 11.20
C LEU A 136 8.32 -0.05 10.78
N LYS A 137 8.75 -1.15 11.41
CA LYS A 137 9.96 -1.88 10.99
C LYS A 137 9.88 -2.38 9.54
N LYS A 138 8.71 -2.84 9.11
CA LYS A 138 8.52 -3.26 7.71
C LYS A 138 8.57 -2.07 6.75
N ILE A 139 7.92 -0.97 7.10
CA ILE A 139 7.87 0.26 6.30
C ILE A 139 9.27 0.84 6.15
N GLU A 140 10.06 0.88 7.22
CA GLU A 140 11.44 1.36 7.16
C GLU A 140 12.29 0.58 6.15
N ARG A 141 12.14 -0.76 6.12
CA ARG A 141 12.78 -1.58 5.08
C ARG A 141 12.30 -1.21 3.68
N GLN A 142 10.98 -1.06 3.49
CA GLN A 142 10.41 -0.67 2.20
C GLN A 142 10.88 0.72 1.75
N ARG A 143 11.13 1.63 2.70
CA ARG A 143 11.62 2.99 2.47
C ARG A 143 13.07 2.95 2.00
N GLN A 144 13.91 2.16 2.67
CA GLN A 144 15.29 1.91 2.25
C GLN A 144 15.33 1.33 0.83
N GLU A 145 14.58 0.26 0.57
CA GLU A 145 14.50 -0.36 -0.77
C GLU A 145 14.03 0.62 -1.86
N ALA A 146 13.02 1.46 -1.57
CA ALA A 146 12.53 2.45 -2.52
C ALA A 146 13.55 3.57 -2.77
N SER A 147 14.24 4.03 -1.72
CA SER A 147 15.28 5.05 -1.80
C SER A 147 16.49 4.55 -2.58
N GLU A 148 16.94 3.32 -2.32
CA GLU A 148 18.03 2.68 -3.05
C GLU A 148 17.66 2.48 -4.53
N ALA A 149 16.44 2.03 -4.82
CA ALA A 149 15.99 1.88 -6.20
C ALA A 149 15.99 3.22 -6.96
N LEU A 150 15.55 4.30 -6.32
CA LEU A 150 15.58 5.65 -6.90
C LEU A 150 17.01 6.15 -7.10
N HIS A 151 17.88 5.97 -6.10
CA HIS A 151 19.30 6.32 -6.19
C HIS A 151 19.99 5.57 -7.33
N ASN A 152 19.83 4.25 -7.37
CA ASN A 152 20.45 3.40 -8.40
C ASN A 152 19.96 3.75 -9.81
N PHE A 153 18.67 4.10 -9.96
CA PHE A 153 18.14 4.59 -11.23
C PHE A 153 18.78 5.92 -11.68
N GLY A 154 19.08 6.81 -10.72
CA GLY A 154 19.80 8.06 -11.00
C GLY A 154 21.26 7.87 -11.40
N GLN A 155 21.91 6.79 -10.95
CA GLN A 155 23.29 6.45 -11.30
C GLN A 155 23.42 5.71 -12.63
N GLN A 156 22.31 5.26 -13.23
CA GLN A 156 22.36 4.60 -14.53
C GLN A 156 22.75 5.60 -15.63
N PRO A 157 23.62 5.21 -16.58
CA PRO A 157 23.93 6.06 -17.71
C PRO A 157 22.63 6.39 -18.45
N LEU A 158 22.37 7.68 -18.62
CA LEU A 158 21.22 8.15 -19.38
C LEU A 158 21.27 7.49 -20.77
N PRO A 159 20.15 6.92 -21.25
CA PRO A 159 20.07 6.50 -22.64
C PRO A 159 20.51 7.67 -23.53
N GLN A 160 21.29 7.41 -24.59
CA GLN A 160 21.81 8.46 -25.48
C GLN A 160 20.72 9.45 -25.94
N CYS A 161 19.50 8.97 -26.14
CA CYS A 161 18.36 9.80 -26.51
C CYS A 161 17.92 10.79 -25.42
N ILE A 162 18.25 10.57 -24.14
CA ILE A 162 17.89 11.42 -22.98
C ILE A 162 19.00 12.42 -22.65
N SER A 163 20.27 12.11 -22.94
CA SER A 163 21.40 13.01 -22.69
C SER A 163 21.26 14.38 -23.39
N GLU A 164 20.48 14.44 -24.48
CA GLU A 164 20.12 15.68 -25.20
C GLU A 164 19.08 16.56 -24.47
N MET A 165 18.48 16.09 -23.37
CA MET A 165 17.47 16.82 -22.57
C MET A 165 18.09 17.57 -21.37
N ASN A 166 19.42 17.56 -21.22
CA ASN A 166 20.14 17.90 -19.99
C ASN A 166 20.09 19.34 -19.42
N PRO A 167 19.54 20.41 -20.03
CA PRO A 167 19.53 21.69 -19.32
C PRO A 167 18.41 21.84 -18.27
N LEU A 168 17.54 20.85 -18.02
CA LEU A 168 16.26 21.08 -17.31
C LEU A 168 15.90 20.09 -16.17
N LEU A 169 16.82 19.21 -15.75
CA LEU A 169 16.59 18.33 -14.59
C LEU A 169 17.09 18.91 -13.26
N ASP A 170 17.48 20.20 -13.24
CA ASP A 170 17.65 20.98 -12.00
C ASP A 170 16.27 21.30 -11.40
N PHE A 171 15.62 20.28 -10.84
CA PHE A 171 14.39 20.44 -10.04
C PHE A 171 14.70 20.78 -8.57
N THR A 172 15.95 21.17 -8.26
CA THR A 172 16.44 21.52 -6.92
C THR A 172 16.76 23.01 -6.78
N LYS A 173 15.80 23.88 -7.13
CA LYS A 173 15.78 25.26 -6.64
C LYS A 173 14.44 25.55 -6.00
#